data_AF-F3CDD9-F1
#
_entry.id   AF-F3CDD9-F1
#
_cell.length_a   1.000
_cell.length_b   1.000
_cell.length_c   1.000
_cell.angle_alpha   90.00
_cell.angle_beta   90.00
_cell.angle_gamma   90.00
#
_symmetry.space_group_name_H-M   'P 1'
#
loop_
_entity.id
_entity.type
_entity.pdbx_description
1 polymer ?
#
loop_
_entity_poly.entity_id
_entity_poly.type
_entity_poly.pdbx_seq_one_letter_code
_entity_poly.pdbx_strand_id
1 'polypeptide(L)'
;MKNLATFPVQNKNNRDPFMTKTSRRWPFAACLLSLACGTAAAAPYSTMVVFGDSLADAGQFPDTAGPMGSTLRFTNRVGPTYQDGSGEVFNLNSSTLIGRMLGVPAGDLAASTSPVNAALGASDGNNWAVSGYRT
;
A
#
# COMPACT_ATOMS: atom_id res chain seq x y z
N MET A 1 63.57 -60.14 19.37
CA MET A 1 62.57 -59.73 20.38
C MET A 1 61.19 -59.72 19.72
N LYS A 2 60.27 -60.57 20.20
CA LYS A 2 58.78 -60.43 20.27
C LYS A 2 58.03 -60.35 18.92
N ASN A 3 57.32 -61.43 18.54
CA ASN A 3 55.88 -61.74 18.79
C ASN A 3 54.94 -60.97 17.85
N LEU A 4 54.35 -61.58 16.81
CA LEU A 4 53.21 -62.52 16.76
C LEU A 4 51.84 -61.87 17.06
N ALA A 5 50.91 -62.14 16.16
CA ALA A 5 49.46 -62.25 16.31
C ALA A 5 48.59 -61.03 15.90
N THR A 6 47.93 -61.22 14.75
CA THR A 6 46.46 -61.37 14.64
C THR A 6 45.58 -60.21 15.12
N PHE A 7 44.94 -59.58 14.14
CA PHE A 7 43.77 -58.71 14.29
C PHE A 7 42.66 -59.38 15.12
N PRO A 8 42.08 -58.67 16.11
CA PRO A 8 40.71 -58.91 16.52
C PRO A 8 39.79 -57.80 15.98
N VAL A 9 38.74 -58.24 15.30
CA VAL A 9 37.50 -57.50 15.05
C VAL A 9 36.99 -56.89 16.37
N GLN A 10 36.82 -55.56 16.42
CA GLN A 10 36.05 -54.93 17.49
C GLN A 10 34.60 -54.73 17.05
N ASN A 11 33.76 -55.41 17.81
CA ASN A 11 32.32 -55.56 17.71
C ASN A 11 31.59 -54.29 18.16
N LYS A 12 30.42 -54.08 17.54
CA LYS A 12 29.35 -53.14 17.83
C LYS A 12 29.32 -52.62 19.27
N ASN A 13 29.23 -51.30 19.41
CA ASN A 13 28.10 -50.64 20.07
C ASN A 13 28.24 -49.11 19.95
N ASN A 14 27.83 -48.58 18.80
CA ASN A 14 27.62 -47.15 18.62
C ASN A 14 26.36 -46.76 19.40
N ARG A 15 26.54 -46.17 20.60
CA ARG A 15 25.47 -45.48 21.31
C ARG A 15 25.91 -44.06 21.62
N ASP A 16 25.83 -43.22 20.60
CA ASP A 16 25.72 -41.78 20.80
C ASP A 16 24.25 -41.48 21.16
N PRO A 17 23.92 -41.05 22.39
CA PRO A 17 22.60 -40.49 22.62
C PRO A 17 22.58 -39.15 21.89
N PHE A 18 21.73 -39.08 20.86
CA PHE A 18 21.27 -37.89 20.16
C PHE A 18 21.37 -36.63 21.01
N MET A 19 22.49 -35.93 20.91
CA MET A 19 22.56 -34.51 21.23
C MET A 19 21.88 -33.80 20.07
N THR A 20 20.54 -33.77 20.10
CA THR A 20 19.76 -32.87 19.23
C THR A 20 20.24 -31.47 19.54
N LYS A 21 21.17 -30.99 18.72
CA LYS A 21 21.61 -29.60 18.68
C LYS A 21 20.45 -28.82 18.08
N THR A 22 19.38 -28.64 18.85
CA THR A 22 18.22 -27.85 18.48
C THR A 22 18.71 -26.43 18.24
N SER A 23 18.93 -26.11 16.96
CA SER A 23 19.44 -24.80 16.58
C SER A 23 18.36 -23.77 16.95
N ARG A 24 18.65 -22.93 17.95
CA ARG A 24 17.80 -21.79 18.36
C ARG A 24 17.53 -20.78 17.23
N ARG A 25 18.15 -20.97 16.06
CA ARG A 25 17.97 -20.13 14.86
C ARG A 25 16.61 -20.32 14.21
N TRP A 26 16.00 -21.51 14.32
CA TRP A 26 14.72 -21.82 13.68
C TRP A 26 13.53 -21.00 14.24
N PRO A 27 13.28 -20.96 15.57
CA PRO A 27 12.15 -20.18 16.10
C PRO A 27 12.31 -18.68 15.85
N PHE A 28 13.54 -18.17 15.84
CA PHE A 28 13.83 -16.77 15.54
C PHE A 28 13.55 -16.44 14.06
N ALA A 29 13.99 -17.28 13.13
CA ALA A 29 13.69 -17.12 11.71
C ALA A 29 12.18 -17.19 11.41
N ALA A 30 11.46 -18.09 12.08
CA ALA A 30 10.01 -18.19 11.96
C ALA A 30 9.28 -16.94 12.48
N CYS A 31 9.74 -16.37 13.60
CA CYS A 31 9.21 -15.13 14.16
C CYS A 31 9.45 -13.92 13.23
N LEU A 32 10.66 -13.82 12.66
CA LEU A 32 10.98 -12.79 11.67
C LEU A 32 10.13 -12.94 10.41
N LEU A 33 9.91 -14.18 9.94
CA LEU A 33 9.07 -14.44 8.77
C LEU A 33 7.59 -14.12 9.04
N SER A 34 7.06 -14.44 10.23
CA SER A 34 5.67 -14.10 10.58
C SER A 34 5.46 -12.59 10.73
N LEU A 35 6.45 -11.87 11.27
CA LEU A 35 6.45 -10.41 11.29
C LEU A 35 6.52 -9.81 9.88
N ALA A 36 7.37 -10.35 9.00
CA ALA A 36 7.49 -9.91 7.62
C ALA A 36 6.21 -10.14 6.80
N CYS A 37 5.57 -11.31 6.94
CA CYS A 37 4.29 -11.61 6.30
C CYS A 37 3.14 -10.75 6.84
N GLY A 38 3.17 -10.37 8.13
CA GLY A 38 2.17 -9.47 8.72
C GLY A 38 2.24 -8.03 8.21
N THR A 39 3.40 -7.60 7.70
CA THR A 39 3.61 -6.27 7.11
C THR A 39 3.49 -6.23 5.58
N ALA A 40 3.31 -7.38 4.92
CA ALA A 40 3.18 -7.43 3.47
C ALA A 40 1.82 -6.85 3.06
N ALA A 41 1.80 -5.56 2.68
CA ALA A 41 0.64 -4.94 2.05
C ALA A 41 0.43 -5.61 0.68
N ALA A 42 -0.77 -6.15 0.45
CA ALA A 42 -1.15 -6.57 -0.88
C ALA A 42 -1.25 -5.32 -1.77
N ALA A 43 -0.29 -5.15 -2.69
CA ALA A 43 -0.33 -4.17 -3.76
C ALA A 43 -0.55 -4.90 -5.11
N PRO A 44 -1.72 -5.53 -5.33
CA PRO A 44 -1.96 -6.32 -6.53
C PRO A 44 -2.04 -5.48 -7.81
N TYR A 45 -2.22 -4.16 -7.67
CA TYR A 45 -2.32 -3.21 -8.77
C TYR A 45 -1.13 -2.25 -8.72
N SER A 46 -0.56 -1.93 -9.89
CA SER A 46 0.53 -0.95 -9.99
C SER A 46 0.06 0.49 -9.72
N THR A 47 -1.20 0.79 -10.06
CA THR A 47 -1.87 2.08 -9.84
C THR A 47 -3.39 1.90 -10.03
N MET A 48 -4.16 2.99 -9.96
CA MET A 48 -5.59 3.02 -10.25
C MET A 48 -5.89 4.10 -11.29
N VAL A 49 -6.41 3.69 -12.45
CA VAL A 49 -6.87 4.60 -13.51
C VAL A 49 -8.39 4.65 -13.47
N VAL A 50 -8.95 5.85 -13.36
CA VAL A 50 -10.40 6.05 -13.15
C VAL A 50 -10.97 6.85 -14.29
N PHE A 51 -12.11 6.40 -14.85
CA PHE A 51 -12.89 7.14 -15.83
C PHE A 51 -14.34 7.23 -15.33
N GLY A 52 -15.07 8.24 -15.78
CA GLY A 52 -16.48 8.39 -15.42
C GLY A 52 -16.91 9.85 -15.33
N ASP A 53 -17.90 10.08 -14.46
CA ASP A 53 -18.55 11.36 -14.27
C ASP A 53 -18.28 11.93 -12.86
N SER A 54 -19.17 12.80 -12.38
CA SER A 54 -19.14 13.41 -11.05
C SER A 54 -18.97 12.43 -9.90
N LEU A 55 -19.46 11.18 -10.03
CA LEU A 55 -19.39 10.17 -8.96
C LEU A 55 -17.94 9.76 -8.66
N ALA A 56 -17.04 9.91 -9.64
CA ALA A 56 -15.65 9.50 -9.53
C ALA A 56 -14.65 10.65 -9.74
N ASP A 57 -15.11 11.87 -10.04
CA ASP A 57 -14.26 13.06 -10.24
C ASP A 57 -13.44 13.40 -8.98
N ALA A 58 -12.11 13.41 -9.13
CA ALA A 58 -11.14 13.65 -8.05
C ALA A 58 -10.69 15.12 -7.91
N GLY A 59 -11.27 16.06 -8.65
CA GLY A 59 -10.89 17.47 -8.59
C GLY A 59 -10.55 18.10 -9.94
N GLN A 60 -11.30 17.81 -10.99
CA GLN A 60 -11.01 18.35 -12.32
C GLN A 60 -11.23 19.87 -12.41
N PHE A 61 -12.17 20.40 -11.63
CA PHE A 61 -12.54 21.81 -11.65
C PHE A 61 -12.02 22.56 -10.41
N PRO A 62 -11.74 23.86 -10.50
CA PRO A 62 -11.49 24.70 -9.33
C PRO A 62 -12.72 24.74 -8.42
N ASP A 63 -12.51 24.68 -7.11
CA ASP A 63 -13.56 24.94 -6.13
C ASP A 63 -13.59 26.44 -5.79
N THR A 64 -14.50 27.15 -6.43
CA THR A 64 -14.60 28.62 -6.34
C THR A 64 -15.04 29.13 -4.97
N ALA A 65 -15.60 28.26 -4.14
CA ALA A 65 -16.05 28.58 -2.79
C ALA A 65 -15.15 27.97 -1.70
N GLY A 66 -14.07 27.31 -2.09
CA GLY A 66 -13.08 26.76 -1.17
C GLY A 66 -11.87 27.66 -0.97
N PRO A 67 -10.90 27.20 -0.17
CA PRO A 67 -9.64 27.89 -0.01
C PRO A 67 -8.83 27.92 -1.31
N MET A 68 -7.90 28.86 -1.43
CA MET A 68 -7.03 28.96 -2.61
C MET A 68 -6.31 27.63 -2.89
N GLY A 69 -6.38 27.17 -4.14
CA GLY A 69 -5.80 25.89 -4.56
C GLY A 69 -6.69 24.67 -4.31
N SER A 70 -7.93 24.85 -3.83
CA SER A 70 -8.88 23.74 -3.71
C SER A 70 -9.50 23.36 -5.05
N THR A 71 -9.89 22.10 -5.14
CA THR A 71 -10.57 21.51 -6.30
C THR A 71 -11.93 20.97 -5.91
N LEU A 72 -12.85 20.99 -6.87
CA LEU A 72 -14.23 20.59 -6.72
C LEU A 72 -14.37 19.07 -6.79
N ARG A 73 -15.06 18.47 -5.83
CA ARG A 73 -15.54 17.09 -5.90
C ARG A 73 -17.02 17.06 -5.52
N PHE A 74 -17.77 16.16 -6.12
CA PHE A 74 -19.23 16.12 -5.97
C PHE A 74 -19.64 15.29 -4.75
N THR A 75 -19.20 15.75 -3.58
CA THR A 75 -19.48 15.19 -2.24
C THR A 75 -19.53 16.33 -1.21
N ASN A 76 -19.70 16.04 0.08
CA ASN A 76 -19.68 17.07 1.11
C ASN A 76 -18.27 17.65 1.35
N ARG A 77 -18.19 18.87 1.86
CA ARG A 77 -16.95 19.43 2.44
C ARG A 77 -16.52 18.63 3.67
N VAL A 78 -15.26 18.79 4.08
CA VAL A 78 -14.68 18.04 5.21
C VAL A 78 -15.27 18.41 6.58
N GLY A 79 -15.99 19.52 6.70
CA GLY A 79 -16.56 20.00 7.96
C GLY A 79 -15.57 20.86 8.76
N PRO A 80 -16.01 21.41 9.91
CA PRO A 80 -17.24 21.05 10.64
C PRO A 80 -18.52 21.78 10.19
N THR A 81 -18.42 22.85 9.40
CA THR A 81 -19.57 23.67 9.02
C THR A 81 -20.27 23.14 7.76
N TYR A 82 -19.51 22.49 6.88
CA TYR A 82 -19.98 21.99 5.59
C TYR A 82 -20.50 23.09 4.64
N GLN A 83 -20.18 24.35 4.93
CA GLN A 83 -20.67 25.50 4.17
C GLN A 83 -19.67 25.94 3.11
N ASP A 84 -20.19 26.50 2.03
CA ASP A 84 -19.39 27.20 1.03
C ASP A 84 -18.78 28.49 1.62
N GLY A 85 -17.56 28.82 1.21
CA GLY A 85 -16.82 29.98 1.73
C GLY A 85 -16.26 29.79 3.14
N SER A 86 -16.47 28.64 3.77
CA SER A 86 -15.96 28.33 5.12
C SER A 86 -14.45 28.10 5.20
N GLY A 87 -13.77 27.99 4.05
CA GLY A 87 -12.37 27.59 3.96
C GLY A 87 -12.16 26.06 4.03
N GLU A 88 -13.22 25.27 4.11
CA GLU A 88 -13.17 23.80 4.08
C GLU A 88 -13.04 23.29 2.65
N VAL A 89 -12.26 22.25 2.39
CA VAL A 89 -12.18 21.59 1.06
C VAL A 89 -13.24 20.51 0.90
N PHE A 90 -13.52 20.10 -0.34
CA PHE A 90 -14.33 18.91 -0.61
C PHE A 90 -13.65 17.61 -0.14
N ASN A 91 -14.44 16.71 0.44
CA ASN A 91 -13.99 15.40 0.90
C ASN A 91 -13.67 14.46 -0.28
N LEU A 92 -13.07 13.31 0.01
CA LEU A 92 -12.72 12.31 -0.98
C LEU A 92 -13.95 11.52 -1.45
N ASN A 93 -14.01 11.21 -2.74
CA ASN A 93 -15.03 10.32 -3.30
C ASN A 93 -14.64 8.84 -3.09
N SER A 94 -15.54 7.93 -3.46
CA SER A 94 -15.36 6.48 -3.28
C SER A 94 -14.12 5.94 -4.01
N SER A 95 -13.86 6.39 -5.24
CA SER A 95 -12.72 5.95 -6.04
C SER A 95 -11.38 6.31 -5.39
N THR A 96 -11.24 7.54 -4.91
CA THR A 96 -10.03 7.98 -4.21
C THR A 96 -9.86 7.26 -2.88
N LEU A 97 -10.95 7.01 -2.14
CA LEU A 97 -10.89 6.26 -0.88
C LEU A 97 -10.43 4.81 -1.09
N ILE A 98 -10.99 4.11 -2.08
CA ILE A 98 -10.59 2.75 -2.41
C ILE A 98 -9.13 2.71 -2.88
N GLY A 99 -8.70 3.65 -3.73
CA GLY A 99 -7.30 3.76 -4.14
C GLY A 99 -6.34 3.91 -2.97
N ARG A 100 -6.70 4.73 -1.97
CA ARG A 100 -5.91 4.87 -0.73
C ARG A 100 -5.86 3.57 0.07
N MET A 101 -6.97 2.84 0.16
CA MET A 101 -7.02 1.54 0.84
C MET A 101 -6.17 0.48 0.13
N LEU A 102 -6.04 0.57 -1.19
CA LEU A 102 -5.20 -0.29 -2.02
C LEU A 102 -3.71 0.13 -2.03
N GLY A 103 -3.35 1.20 -1.31
CA GLY A 103 -1.97 1.69 -1.26
C GLY A 103 -1.50 2.41 -2.52
N VAL A 104 -2.42 2.89 -3.37
CA VAL A 104 -2.06 3.70 -4.55
C VAL A 104 -1.50 5.04 -4.11
N PRO A 105 -0.40 5.53 -4.71
CA PRO A 105 0.16 6.84 -4.39
C PRO A 105 -0.88 7.96 -4.51
N ALA A 106 -0.87 8.90 -3.57
CA ALA A 106 -1.87 9.98 -3.56
C ALA A 106 -1.83 10.86 -4.83
N GLY A 107 -0.65 11.04 -5.44
CA GLY A 107 -0.50 11.76 -6.71
C GLY A 107 -1.23 11.07 -7.86
N ASP A 108 -1.12 9.74 -7.96
CA ASP A 108 -1.82 8.95 -8.97
C ASP A 108 -3.35 9.02 -8.80
N LEU A 109 -3.85 9.27 -7.60
CA LEU A 109 -5.29 9.42 -7.33
C LEU A 109 -5.82 10.84 -7.61
N ALA A 110 -4.95 11.78 -7.98
CA ALA A 110 -5.34 13.13 -8.34
C ALA A 110 -6.06 13.18 -9.71
N ALA A 111 -6.71 14.30 -9.98
CA ALA A 111 -7.31 14.60 -11.26
C ALA A 111 -6.25 14.66 -12.37
N SER A 112 -6.59 14.16 -13.55
CA SER A 112 -5.71 14.06 -14.72
C SER A 112 -5.53 15.37 -15.48
N THR A 113 -6.45 16.32 -15.34
CA THR A 113 -6.52 17.52 -16.20
C THR A 113 -6.93 18.78 -15.42
N SER A 114 -6.59 18.85 -14.14
CA SER A 114 -7.00 19.99 -13.30
C SER A 114 -6.18 21.24 -13.59
N PRO A 115 -6.80 22.38 -13.95
CA PRO A 115 -6.09 23.64 -14.13
C PRO A 115 -5.51 24.16 -12.80
N VAL A 116 -6.07 23.75 -11.67
CA VAL A 116 -5.55 24.08 -10.34
C VAL A 116 -4.22 23.36 -10.10
N ASN A 117 -4.11 22.08 -10.45
CA ASN A 117 -2.85 21.34 -10.35
C ASN A 117 -1.76 21.99 -11.20
N ALA A 118 -2.09 22.33 -12.45
CA ALA A 118 -1.17 23.04 -13.34
C ALA A 118 -0.70 24.38 -12.76
N ALA A 119 -1.63 25.18 -12.19
CA ALA A 119 -1.28 26.46 -11.57
C ALA A 119 -0.41 26.31 -10.31
N LEU A 120 -0.55 25.20 -9.58
CA LEU A 120 0.27 24.88 -8.41
C LEU A 120 1.59 24.16 -8.76
N GLY A 121 1.84 23.84 -10.03
CA GLY A 121 2.98 23.04 -10.45
C GLY A 121 2.93 21.58 -9.97
N ALA A 122 1.74 21.08 -9.62
CA ALA A 122 1.53 19.70 -9.24
C ALA A 122 1.43 18.81 -10.49
N SER A 123 1.93 17.58 -10.40
CA SER A 123 1.77 16.59 -11.46
C SER A 123 0.31 16.16 -11.60
N ASP A 124 -0.11 15.87 -12.83
CA ASP A 124 -1.40 15.24 -13.10
C ASP A 124 -1.46 13.82 -12.52
N GLY A 125 -2.66 13.40 -12.13
CA GLY A 125 -2.93 12.03 -11.68
C GLY A 125 -3.58 11.15 -12.75
N ASN A 126 -4.07 9.99 -12.33
CA ASN A 126 -4.68 8.98 -13.19
C ASN A 126 -6.21 8.94 -13.10
N ASN A 127 -6.84 9.94 -12.48
CA ASN A 127 -8.29 10.06 -12.45
C ASN A 127 -8.80 10.98 -13.57
N TRP A 128 -9.37 10.37 -14.61
CA TRP A 128 -9.96 10.97 -15.81
C TRP A 128 -11.48 11.10 -15.73
N ALA A 129 -12.08 10.83 -14.57
CA ALA A 129 -13.49 11.11 -14.39
C ALA A 129 -13.71 12.62 -14.36
N VAL A 130 -14.72 13.10 -15.10
CA VAL A 130 -15.04 14.53 -15.24
C VAL A 130 -16.53 14.72 -15.05
N SER A 131 -16.89 15.61 -14.13
CA SER A 131 -18.30 15.94 -13.91
C SER A 131 -19.04 16.39 -15.18
N GLY A 132 -20.26 15.87 -15.36
CA GLY A 132 -21.10 16.14 -16.52
C GLY A 132 -20.81 15.28 -17.76
N TYR A 133 -19.81 14.38 -17.70
CA TYR A 133 -19.55 13.43 -18.79
C TYR A 133 -20.70 12.43 -18.96
N ARG A 134 -20.92 12.04 -20.22
CA ARG A 134 -21.97 11.10 -20.66
C ARG A 134 -21.32 9.90 -21.34
N THR A 135 -22.04 8.77 -21.35
CA THR A 135 -21.65 7.53 -22.04
C THR A 135 -21.78 7.64 -23.55
#